data_AF-A0A183HQS2-F1
#
_entry.id   AF-A0A183HQS2-F1
#
_cell.length_a   1.000
_cell.length_b   1.000
_cell.length_c   1.000
_cell.angle_alpha   90.00
_cell.angle_beta   90.00
_cell.angle_gamma   90.00
#
_symmetry.space_group_name_H-M   'P 1'
#
loop_
_entity.id
_entity.type
_entity.pdbx_description
1 polymer ?
#
loop_
_entity_poly.entity_id
_entity_poly.type
_entity_poly.pdbx_seq_one_letter_code
_entity_poly.pdbx_strand_id
1 'polypeptide(L)'
;MLLGLLQHPRKLRTAKKKSKISKKLTSKKERLAPMNDLPHDTPPVECPPIYECYVTMKPLKKHRLSITKRYFGKINRGLMRLMPEKNAKANSEAFGSEYIVDLTTVAISCDDVRRRLIFKFKKESHDIGPVNKNEYDSFKEMIQKHRNYRQSICRNKYILAEKNEGN
;
A
#
# COMPACT_ATOMS: atom_id res chain seq x y z
N MET A 1 -33.66 -38.72 61.97
CA MET A 1 -33.15 -39.38 60.76
C MET A 1 -33.29 -38.44 59.57
N LEU A 2 -32.21 -38.37 58.79
CA LEU A 2 -31.82 -37.62 57.60
C LEU A 2 -32.77 -36.63 56.87
N LEU A 3 -32.15 -35.50 56.52
CA LEU A 3 -32.49 -34.54 55.46
C LEU A 3 -32.69 -35.19 54.09
N GLY A 4 -33.65 -34.66 53.31
CA GLY A 4 -33.81 -34.89 51.87
C GLY A 4 -33.67 -33.59 51.06
N LEU A 5 -32.94 -33.69 49.95
CA LEU A 5 -32.34 -32.65 49.09
C LEU A 5 -33.30 -31.91 48.14
N LEU A 6 -32.92 -30.65 47.87
CA LEU A 6 -32.99 -29.84 46.63
C LEU A 6 -34.10 -30.10 45.58
N GLN A 7 -34.76 -29.00 45.16
CA GLN A 7 -34.58 -28.43 43.81
C GLN A 7 -35.26 -27.05 43.66
N HIS A 8 -34.48 -26.02 43.37
CA HIS A 8 -34.94 -24.70 42.94
C HIS A 8 -35.22 -24.67 41.42
N PRO A 9 -36.25 -23.95 40.96
CA PRO A 9 -36.26 -23.41 39.62
C PRO A 9 -36.16 -21.87 39.59
N ARG A 10 -35.03 -21.43 39.02
CA ARG A 10 -34.89 -20.43 37.93
C ARG A 10 -35.45 -19.02 38.12
N LYS A 11 -34.51 -18.09 38.31
CA LYS A 11 -34.57 -16.65 38.00
C LYS A 11 -35.21 -16.38 36.62
N LEU A 12 -36.17 -15.45 36.55
CA LEU A 12 -36.46 -14.70 35.33
C LEU A 12 -36.38 -13.19 35.62
N ARG A 13 -35.22 -12.61 35.29
CA ARG A 13 -34.99 -11.15 35.27
C ARG A 13 -35.49 -10.61 33.94
N THR A 14 -36.62 -9.90 33.91
CA THR A 14 -37.01 -9.08 32.75
C THR A 14 -36.49 -7.66 32.92
N ALA A 15 -35.19 -7.45 32.67
CA ALA A 15 -34.64 -6.12 32.49
C ALA A 15 -34.94 -5.65 31.06
N LYS A 16 -35.91 -4.74 30.91
CA LYS A 16 -36.22 -4.05 29.65
C LYS A 16 -34.98 -3.26 29.20
N LYS A 17 -34.19 -3.83 28.28
CA LYS A 17 -33.07 -3.15 27.62
C LYS A 17 -33.62 -2.06 26.71
N LYS A 18 -33.32 -0.80 27.04
CA LYS A 18 -33.50 0.35 26.15
C LYS A 18 -32.71 0.09 24.87
N SER A 19 -33.41 0.04 23.74
CA SER A 19 -32.83 -0.08 22.40
C SER A 19 -31.85 1.07 22.16
N LYS A 20 -30.56 0.76 22.05
CA LYS A 20 -29.55 1.72 21.58
C LYS A 20 -29.74 1.88 20.08
N ILE A 21 -30.15 3.07 19.67
CA ILE A 21 -30.17 3.54 18.29
C ILE A 21 -28.74 3.39 17.74
N SER A 22 -28.52 2.36 16.94
CA SER A 22 -27.31 2.20 16.15
C SER A 22 -27.39 3.20 15.00
N LYS A 23 -26.77 4.37 15.17
CA LYS A 23 -26.43 5.22 14.04
C LYS A 23 -25.47 4.42 13.16
N LYS A 24 -25.99 3.80 12.09
CA LYS A 24 -25.17 3.39 10.94
C LYS A 24 -24.51 4.65 10.40
N LEU A 25 -23.31 4.96 10.90
CA LEU A 25 -22.35 5.80 10.18
C LEU A 25 -22.01 5.03 8.91
N THR A 26 -22.74 5.31 7.83
CA THR A 26 -22.25 5.13 6.47
C THR A 26 -20.97 5.94 6.38
N SER A 27 -19.82 5.29 6.62
CA SER A 27 -18.52 5.86 6.32
C SER A 27 -18.54 6.21 4.83
N LYS A 28 -18.65 7.50 4.51
CA LYS A 28 -18.48 8.00 3.15
C LYS A 28 -17.24 7.31 2.60
N LYS A 29 -17.37 6.60 1.48
CA LYS A 29 -16.26 5.95 0.80
C LYS A 29 -15.26 7.06 0.45
N GLU A 30 -14.23 7.17 1.27
CA GLU A 30 -13.21 8.21 1.17
C GLU A 30 -12.62 8.18 -0.24
N ARG A 31 -12.62 9.33 -0.92
CA ARG A 31 -12.29 9.43 -2.34
C ARG A 31 -10.78 9.36 -2.51
N LEU A 32 -10.27 8.14 -2.67
CA LEU A 32 -8.88 7.90 -3.06
C LEU A 32 -8.62 8.49 -4.44
N ALA A 33 -7.61 9.36 -4.56
CA ALA A 33 -7.23 9.94 -5.85
C ALA A 33 -6.27 8.99 -6.58
N PRO A 34 -6.51 8.60 -7.84
CA PRO A 34 -5.52 7.85 -8.59
C PRO A 34 -4.27 8.70 -8.81
N MET A 35 -3.10 8.07 -8.77
CA MET A 35 -1.87 8.68 -9.22
C MET A 35 -1.84 8.59 -10.74
N ASN A 36 -1.91 9.75 -11.40
CA ASN A 36 -2.06 9.83 -12.86
C ASN A 36 -0.78 9.40 -13.58
N ASP A 37 -0.97 8.86 -14.78
CA ASP A 37 0.13 8.56 -15.69
C ASP A 37 0.64 9.83 -16.38
N LEU A 38 1.87 9.76 -16.87
CA LEU A 38 2.45 10.80 -17.72
C LEU A 38 1.60 10.97 -18.99
N PRO A 39 1.12 12.19 -19.32
CA PRO A 39 0.39 12.44 -20.55
C PRO A 39 1.16 11.98 -21.79
N HIS A 40 0.46 11.50 -22.81
CA HIS A 40 1.12 10.94 -23.98
C HIS A 40 2.01 11.96 -24.68
N ASP A 41 1.65 13.25 -24.76
CA ASP A 41 2.44 14.24 -25.49
C ASP A 41 3.61 14.86 -24.70
N THR A 42 3.92 14.31 -23.52
CA THR A 42 4.99 14.85 -22.67
C THR A 42 6.36 14.55 -23.26
N PRO A 43 7.31 15.52 -23.24
CA PRO A 43 8.70 15.27 -23.62
C PRO A 43 9.38 14.22 -22.71
N PRO A 44 10.53 13.68 -23.12
CA PRO A 44 11.32 12.79 -22.28
C PRO A 44 11.58 13.40 -20.91
N VAL A 45 11.35 12.62 -19.86
CA VAL A 45 11.57 13.04 -18.47
C VAL A 45 13.00 12.68 -18.07
N GLU A 46 13.68 13.57 -17.36
CA GLU A 46 15.02 13.30 -16.81
C GLU A 46 14.98 12.21 -15.73
N CYS A 47 16.08 11.46 -15.57
CA CYS A 47 16.16 10.44 -14.54
C CYS A 47 16.21 11.09 -13.15
N PRO A 48 15.22 10.88 -12.27
CA PRO A 48 15.31 11.35 -10.90
C PRO A 48 16.45 10.64 -10.15
N PRO A 49 17.02 11.28 -9.11
CA PRO A 49 18.04 10.66 -8.27
C PRO A 49 17.50 9.41 -7.57
N ILE A 50 18.41 8.53 -7.15
CA ILE A 50 18.05 7.37 -6.33
C ILE A 50 17.38 7.86 -5.04
N TYR A 51 16.24 7.28 -4.71
CA TYR A 51 15.50 7.62 -3.50
C TYR A 51 15.46 6.44 -2.54
N GLU A 52 15.82 6.69 -1.29
CA GLU A 52 15.85 5.69 -0.22
C GLU A 52 14.96 6.17 0.92
N CYS A 53 14.13 5.28 1.47
CA CYS A 53 13.20 5.61 2.54
C CYS A 53 12.83 4.38 3.36
N TYR A 54 12.50 4.58 4.64
CA TYR A 54 11.87 3.52 5.44
C TYR A 54 10.36 3.59 5.26
N VAL A 55 9.74 2.48 4.91
CA VAL A 55 8.30 2.39 4.67
C VAL A 55 7.64 1.31 5.53
N THR A 56 6.39 1.56 5.89
CA THR A 56 5.50 0.52 6.39
C THR A 56 4.66 -0.03 5.23
N MET A 57 4.48 -1.34 5.19
CA MET A 57 3.57 -2.02 4.27
C MET A 57 2.54 -2.83 5.05
N LYS A 58 1.26 -2.64 4.71
CA LYS A 58 0.14 -3.36 5.32
C LYS A 58 -0.82 -3.88 4.24
N PRO A 59 -1.15 -5.18 4.25
CA PRO A 59 -2.19 -5.72 3.36
C PRO A 59 -3.56 -5.06 3.62
N LEU A 60 -4.26 -4.67 2.57
CA LEU A 60 -5.62 -4.09 2.67
C LEU A 60 -6.72 -5.14 2.86
N LYS A 61 -6.48 -6.40 2.49
CA LYS A 61 -7.45 -7.48 2.74
C LYS A 61 -7.60 -7.71 4.23
N LYS A 62 -8.85 -7.77 4.71
CA LYS A 62 -9.22 -8.14 6.08
C LYS A 62 -8.99 -9.65 6.31
N HIS A 63 -7.74 -10.09 6.38
CA HIS A 63 -7.47 -11.33 7.11
C HIS A 63 -7.62 -11.04 8.61
N ARG A 64 -7.96 -12.06 9.42
CA ARG A 64 -8.17 -11.91 10.89
C ARG A 64 -7.01 -11.22 11.61
N LEU A 65 -5.80 -11.22 11.02
CA LEU A 65 -4.60 -10.55 11.51
C LEU A 65 -3.88 -9.89 10.32
N SER A 66 -4.11 -8.60 10.07
CA SER A 66 -3.30 -7.82 9.13
C SER A 66 -2.07 -7.26 9.86
N ILE A 67 -0.88 -7.81 9.60
CA ILE A 67 0.36 -7.36 10.23
C ILE A 67 0.99 -6.28 9.35
N THR A 68 1.26 -5.11 9.94
CA THR A 68 2.10 -4.08 9.32
C THR A 68 3.56 -4.49 9.43
N LYS A 69 4.28 -4.54 8.31
CA LYS A 69 5.72 -4.82 8.26
C LYS A 69 6.49 -3.56 7.87
N ARG A 70 7.75 -3.46 8.29
CA ARG A 70 8.67 -2.38 7.93
C ARG A 70 9.70 -2.85 6.93
N TYR A 71 10.00 -1.99 5.97
CA TYR A 71 10.94 -2.23 4.90
C TYR A 71 11.84 -1.01 4.72
N PHE A 72 13.08 -1.26 4.35
CA PHE A 72 13.93 -0.28 3.70
C PHE A 72 13.61 -0.31 2.20
N GLY A 73 13.10 0.80 1.68
CA GLY A 73 12.73 0.98 0.29
C GLY A 73 13.80 1.74 -0.48
N LYS A 74 14.19 1.21 -1.64
CA LYS A 74 15.08 1.86 -2.60
C LYS A 74 14.38 1.98 -3.96
N ILE A 75 14.29 3.19 -4.47
CA ILE A 75 13.65 3.49 -5.75
C ILE A 75 14.72 3.95 -6.73
N ASN A 76 14.78 3.28 -7.88
CA ASN A 76 15.70 3.60 -8.94
C ASN A 76 15.05 3.33 -10.29
N ARG A 77 15.06 4.33 -11.20
CA ARG A 77 14.54 4.20 -12.57
C ARG A 77 13.13 3.56 -12.66
N GLY A 78 12.24 3.92 -11.74
CA GLY A 78 10.86 3.41 -11.68
C GLY A 78 10.70 2.00 -11.12
N LEU A 79 11.75 1.39 -10.58
CA LEU A 79 11.67 0.17 -9.79
C LEU A 79 11.81 0.52 -8.32
N MET A 80 10.85 0.07 -7.52
CA MET A 80 10.89 0.16 -6.07
C MET A 80 11.21 -1.22 -5.49
N ARG A 81 12.35 -1.32 -4.81
CA ARG A 81 12.80 -2.52 -4.10
C ARG A 81 12.53 -2.35 -2.62
N LEU A 82 11.85 -3.30 -1.99
CA LEU A 82 11.57 -3.32 -0.56
C LEU A 82 12.31 -4.48 0.09
N MET A 83 13.27 -4.14 0.93
CA MET A 83 14.07 -5.07 1.71
C MET A 83 13.58 -5.05 3.16
N PRO A 84 13.35 -6.21 3.81
CA PRO A 84 13.01 -6.25 5.22
C PRO A 84 14.04 -5.47 6.06
N GLU A 85 13.59 -4.63 6.98
CA GLU A 85 14.47 -3.75 7.79
C GLU A 85 15.57 -4.54 8.52
N LYS A 86 15.27 -5.77 8.98
CA LYS A 86 16.23 -6.67 9.62
C LYS A 86 17.41 -7.05 8.72
N ASN A 87 17.21 -7.07 7.40
CA ASN A 87 18.20 -7.48 6.42
C ASN A 87 18.98 -6.29 5.84
N ALA A 88 18.50 -5.06 6.01
CA ALA A 88 19.17 -3.86 5.48
C ALA A 88 20.52 -3.57 6.17
N LYS A 89 20.79 -4.17 7.34
CA LYS A 89 22.03 -4.00 8.10
C LYS A 89 23.04 -5.14 7.92
N ALA A 90 22.68 -6.21 7.21
CA ALA A 90 23.54 -7.37 7.01
C ALA A 90 23.96 -7.47 5.54
N ASN A 91 25.25 -7.33 5.27
CA ASN A 91 25.84 -7.81 4.02
C ASN A 91 25.71 -9.34 4.00
N SER A 92 24.63 -9.88 3.44
CA SER A 92 24.57 -11.32 3.16
C SER A 92 23.72 -11.63 1.93
N GLU A 93 24.31 -12.42 1.03
CA GLU A 93 23.85 -12.84 -0.29
C GLU A 93 22.65 -13.80 -0.27
N ALA A 94 21.79 -13.77 0.76
CA ALA A 94 20.65 -14.66 0.90
C ALA A 94 19.40 -13.89 1.35
N PHE A 95 18.87 -13.06 0.45
CA PHE A 95 17.67 -12.27 0.74
C PHE A 95 16.39 -13.11 0.66
N GLY A 96 15.86 -13.49 1.82
CA GLY A 96 14.47 -13.93 1.95
C GLY A 96 13.49 -12.77 1.67
N SER A 97 12.88 -12.79 0.49
CA SER A 97 11.78 -11.94 0.00
C SER A 97 12.05 -10.42 -0.12
N GLU A 98 12.87 -10.04 -1.11
CA GLU A 98 12.84 -8.70 -1.72
C GLU A 98 11.53 -8.55 -2.52
N TYR A 99 10.72 -7.51 -2.24
CA TYR A 99 9.65 -7.15 -3.17
C TYR A 99 10.22 -6.19 -4.19
N ILE A 100 10.08 -6.53 -5.48
CA ILE A 100 10.41 -5.63 -6.58
C ILE A 100 9.12 -5.19 -7.24
N VAL A 101 8.86 -3.88 -7.22
CA VAL A 101 7.64 -3.27 -7.76
C VAL A 101 8.02 -2.38 -8.93
N ASP A 102 7.51 -2.69 -10.11
CA ASP A 102 7.54 -1.79 -11.25
C ASP A 102 6.41 -0.77 -11.11
N LEU A 103 6.77 0.49 -10.87
CA LEU A 103 5.83 1.59 -10.62
C LEU A 103 4.91 1.91 -11.80
N THR A 104 5.21 1.41 -13.00
CA THR A 104 4.35 1.59 -14.18
C THR A 104 3.28 0.50 -14.33
N THR A 105 3.49 -0.67 -13.70
CA THR A 105 2.59 -1.82 -13.83
C THR A 105 1.55 -1.91 -12.71
N VAL A 106 1.77 -1.16 -11.62
CA VAL A 106 0.92 -1.17 -10.43
C VAL A 106 0.00 0.06 -10.44
N ALA A 107 -1.28 -0.14 -10.13
CA ALA A 107 -2.19 0.98 -9.97
C ALA A 107 -1.99 1.60 -8.58
N ILE A 108 -1.61 2.87 -8.53
CA ILE A 108 -1.33 3.60 -7.28
C ILE A 108 -2.46 4.59 -7.02
N SER A 109 -2.98 4.62 -5.80
CA SER A 109 -3.94 5.63 -5.34
C SER A 109 -3.39 6.37 -4.12
N CYS A 110 -3.56 7.69 -4.07
CA CYS A 110 -3.17 8.55 -2.97
C CYS A 110 -4.29 8.63 -1.92
N ASP A 111 -3.90 8.47 -0.66
CA ASP A 111 -4.72 8.68 0.53
C ASP A 111 -4.04 9.78 1.36
N ASP A 112 -4.22 11.03 0.93
CA ASP A 112 -3.53 12.20 1.49
C ASP A 112 -3.93 12.44 2.96
N VAL A 113 -5.19 12.16 3.31
CA VAL A 113 -5.71 12.27 4.69
C VAL A 113 -4.94 11.37 5.64
N ARG A 114 -4.64 10.15 5.21
CA ARG A 114 -3.91 9.18 6.03
C ARG A 114 -2.41 9.13 5.73
N ARG A 115 -1.93 10.01 4.85
CA ARG A 115 -0.53 10.14 4.44
C ARG A 115 0.08 8.82 4.00
N ARG A 116 -0.60 8.15 3.07
CA ARG A 116 -0.18 6.85 2.54
C ARG A 116 -0.60 6.66 1.07
N LEU A 117 0.01 5.69 0.43
CA LEU A 117 -0.30 5.28 -0.94
C LEU A 117 -0.87 3.85 -0.92
N ILE A 118 -1.82 3.59 -1.82
CA ILE A 118 -2.43 2.28 -1.98
C ILE A 118 -1.95 1.69 -3.29
N PHE A 119 -1.11 0.67 -3.21
CA PHE A 119 -0.59 -0.10 -4.33
C PHE A 119 -1.54 -1.26 -4.61
N LYS A 120 -2.17 -1.25 -5.79
CA LYS A 120 -3.10 -2.30 -6.23
C LYS A 120 -2.41 -3.17 -7.27
N PHE A 121 -2.13 -4.41 -6.87
CA PHE A 121 -1.63 -5.47 -7.72
C PHE A 121 -2.81 -6.33 -8.20
N LYS A 122 -2.56 -7.24 -9.16
CA LYS A 122 -3.62 -8.10 -9.74
C LYS A 122 -4.42 -8.89 -8.70
N LYS A 123 -3.77 -9.43 -7.66
CA LYS A 123 -4.39 -10.33 -6.66
C LYS A 123 -4.51 -9.74 -5.25
N GLU A 124 -3.87 -8.59 -5.01
CA GLU A 124 -3.73 -8.00 -3.68
C GLU A 124 -3.59 -6.49 -3.73
N SER A 125 -3.76 -5.86 -2.59
CA SER A 125 -3.51 -4.43 -2.44
C SER A 125 -2.82 -4.18 -1.12
N HIS A 126 -1.85 -3.29 -1.16
CA HIS A 126 -1.04 -2.93 -0.01
C HIS A 126 -1.13 -1.43 0.22
N ASP A 127 -1.31 -1.08 1.49
CA ASP A 127 -1.09 0.25 2.01
C ASP A 127 0.41 0.42 2.28
N ILE A 128 1.03 1.38 1.61
CA ILE A 128 2.45 1.68 1.69
C ILE A 128 2.62 3.17 1.96
N GLY A 129 3.38 3.50 3.00
CA GLY A 129 3.70 4.88 3.34
C GLY A 129 5.00 4.97 4.14
N PRO A 130 5.61 6.16 4.21
CA PRO A 130 6.84 6.34 4.97
C PRO A 130 6.60 6.08 6.46
N VAL A 131 7.60 5.52 7.14
CA VAL A 131 7.57 5.33 8.60
C VAL A 131 7.38 6.69 9.30
N ASN A 132 8.08 7.71 8.80
CA ASN A 132 7.90 9.09 9.21
C ASN A 132 6.85 9.77 8.32
N LYS A 133 5.68 10.06 8.90
CA LYS A 133 4.56 10.68 8.16
C LYS A 133 4.84 12.10 7.64
N ASN A 134 5.90 12.76 8.11
CA ASN A 134 6.28 14.09 7.60
C ASN A 134 6.98 14.00 6.24
N GLU A 135 7.50 12.83 5.88
CA GLU A 135 8.13 12.57 4.58
C GLU A 135 7.12 12.18 3.50
N TYR A 136 5.82 12.21 3.81
CA TYR A 136 4.76 11.74 2.90
C TYR A 136 4.79 12.47 1.56
N ASP A 137 4.89 13.80 1.58
CA ASP A 137 4.85 14.59 0.36
C ASP A 137 6.07 14.28 -0.54
N SER A 138 7.27 14.22 0.06
CA SER A 138 8.49 13.81 -0.65
C SER A 138 8.41 12.37 -1.16
N PHE A 139 7.87 11.44 -0.37
CA PHE A 139 7.66 10.05 -0.78
C PHE A 139 6.72 9.96 -1.99
N LYS A 140 5.57 10.64 -1.93
CA LYS A 140 4.59 10.72 -3.02
C LYS A 140 5.19 11.33 -4.28
N GLU A 141 5.92 12.44 -4.14
CA GLU A 141 6.59 13.13 -5.24
C GLU A 141 7.63 12.23 -5.92
N MET A 142 8.49 11.57 -5.14
CA MET A 142 9.52 10.69 -5.69
C MET A 142 8.93 9.47 -6.39
N ILE A 143 7.86 8.88 -5.86
CA ILE A 143 7.12 7.81 -6.53
C ILE A 143 6.60 8.30 -7.90
N GLN A 144 5.99 9.48 -7.96
CA GLN A 144 5.50 10.05 -9.23
C GLN A 144 6.64 10.32 -10.22
N LYS A 145 7.73 10.96 -9.79
CA LYS A 145 8.89 11.26 -10.64
C LYS A 145 9.48 9.99 -11.26
N HIS A 146 9.69 8.95 -10.45
CA HIS A 146 10.23 7.68 -10.93
C HIS A 146 9.25 6.93 -11.86
N ARG A 147 7.94 7.01 -11.60
CA ARG A 147 6.92 6.46 -12.50
C ARG A 147 6.93 7.16 -13.86
N ASN A 148 6.91 8.50 -13.87
CA ASN A 148 6.94 9.32 -15.08
C ASN A 148 8.19 9.02 -15.92
N TYR A 149 9.36 8.98 -15.30
CA TYR A 149 10.61 8.64 -15.98
C TYR A 149 10.57 7.26 -16.66
N ARG A 150 10.06 6.25 -15.97
CA ARG A 150 9.96 4.90 -16.54
C ARG A 150 8.94 4.84 -17.68
N GLN A 151 7.83 5.57 -17.58
CA GLN A 151 6.84 5.72 -18.65
C GLN A 151 7.44 6.38 -19.90
N SER A 152 8.21 7.46 -19.73
CA SER A 152 8.86 8.13 -20.87
C SER A 152 9.87 7.22 -21.58
N ILE A 153 10.65 6.42 -20.84
CA ILE A 153 11.56 5.45 -21.46
C ILE A 153 10.81 4.37 -22.22
N CYS A 154 9.78 3.78 -21.60
CA CYS A 154 8.97 2.73 -22.24
C CYS A 154 8.37 3.24 -23.55
N ARG A 155 7.80 4.45 -23.57
CA ARG A 155 7.27 5.09 -24.78
C ARG A 155 8.34 5.23 -25.87
N ASN A 156 9.51 5.78 -25.52
CA ASN A 156 10.57 6.02 -26.50
C ASN A 156 11.09 4.73 -27.15
N LYS A 157 11.11 3.62 -26.41
CA LYS A 157 11.47 2.31 -26.97
C LYS A 157 10.48 1.85 -28.04
N TYR A 158 9.18 2.03 -27.84
CA TYR A 158 8.16 1.67 -28.84
C TYR A 158 8.27 2.55 -30.10
N ILE A 159 8.46 3.86 -29.94
CA ILE A 159 8.65 4.79 -31.07
C ILE A 159 9.87 4.41 -31.92
N LEU A 160 10.97 3.96 -31.28
CA LEU A 160 12.17 3.52 -32.00
C LEU A 160 11.97 2.15 -32.69
N ALA A 161 11.19 1.24 -32.11
CA ALA A 161 10.89 -0.05 -32.72
C ALA A 161 10.01 0.11 -33.97
N GLU A 162 8.96 0.93 -33.91
CA GLU A 162 8.06 1.20 -35.06
C GLU A 162 8.80 1.84 -36.24
N LYS A 163 9.83 2.66 -35.98
CA LYS A 163 10.68 3.25 -37.03
C LYS A 163 11.62 2.25 -37.71
N ASN A 164 11.97 1.15 -37.03
CA ASN A 164 12.92 0.16 -37.55
C ASN A 164 12.23 -1.00 -38.28
N GLU A 165 10.94 -1.26 -38.02
CA GLU A 165 10.17 -2.30 -38.72
C GLU A 165 9.53 -1.80 -40.03
N GLY A 166 9.55 -0.50 -40.28
CA GLY A 166 9.01 0.14 -41.49
C GLY A 166 10.04 0.40 -42.60
N ASN A 167 11.22 -0.22 -42.56
CA ASN A 167 12.32 0.00 -43.51
C ASN A 167 12.77 -1.30 -44.17
#